data_AF-A0A9W9DW70-F1
#
_entry.id   AF-A0A9W9DW70-F1
#
_cell.length_a   1.000
_cell.length_b   1.000
_cell.length_c   1.000
_cell.angle_alpha   90.00
_cell.angle_beta   90.00
_cell.angle_gamma   90.00
#
_symmetry.space_group_name_H-M   'P 1'
#
loop_
_entity.id
_entity.type
_entity.pdbx_description
1 polymer ?
#
loop_
_entity_poly.entity_id
_entity_poly.type
_entity_poly.pdbx_seq_one_letter_code
_entity_poly.pdbx_strand_id
1 'polypeptide(L)'
;MTLRLDLAEADMLQATPIQLRSLLLDYLAYNGYSNTARSFMRDSAVRHIDVDGDEAVKLPASSGHGPSSSEVLESTLKQAELRKQIRIELRCGCIDEATILLDKYFPDVLSLSTPITRRRNAASFKESSDPIDKQTALLNSAQKLYALVKMLPSGENVSRYTKELESVTGLLAYQFPEKSSVSEFLDQERRDAVADQIDYAILYHVKRPVISYLELYARYTSTILDILSKLGVKPPPSTTIVEAAHTKGQEVQQVYPSFNLHDFANAK
;
A
#
# COMPACT_ATOMS: atom_id res chain seq x y z
N MET A 1 -6.00 -41.67 -22.18
CA MET A 1 -4.90 -41.61 -21.20
C MET A 1 -5.34 -40.65 -20.11
N THR A 2 -6.04 -41.21 -19.12
CA THR A 2 -6.77 -40.46 -18.09
C THR A 2 -5.77 -40.14 -16.98
N LEU A 3 -5.36 -38.87 -16.87
CA LEU A 3 -4.50 -38.43 -15.77
C LEU A 3 -5.32 -38.46 -14.48
N ARG A 4 -5.18 -39.57 -13.75
CA ARG A 4 -5.64 -39.72 -12.38
C ARG A 4 -4.62 -38.96 -11.52
N LEU A 5 -4.91 -37.70 -11.22
CA LEU A 5 -4.22 -36.97 -10.16
C LEU A 5 -4.58 -37.68 -8.85
N ASP A 6 -3.62 -38.43 -8.32
CA ASP A 6 -3.76 -39.09 -7.03
C ASP A 6 -4.08 -38.04 -5.96
N LEU A 7 -5.19 -38.23 -5.24
CA LEU A 7 -5.68 -37.39 -4.14
C LEU A 7 -4.69 -37.28 -2.95
N ALA A 8 -3.53 -37.95 -3.02
CA ALA A 8 -2.52 -37.95 -1.96
C ALA A 8 -1.70 -36.65 -1.87
N GLU A 9 -1.65 -35.83 -2.93
CA GLU A 9 -0.99 -34.50 -2.88
C GLU A 9 -1.85 -33.39 -2.26
N ALA A 10 -3.14 -33.64 -2.02
CA ALA A 10 -4.07 -32.63 -1.49
C ALA A 10 -3.77 -32.21 -0.04
N ASP A 11 -3.03 -33.04 0.72
CA ASP A 11 -2.67 -32.76 2.11
C ASP A 11 -1.58 -31.69 2.25
N MET A 12 -0.82 -31.40 1.19
CA MET A 12 0.21 -30.34 1.19
C MET A 12 -0.37 -28.91 1.10
N LEU A 13 -1.65 -28.76 0.76
CA LEU A 13 -2.33 -27.46 0.63
C LEU A 13 -3.25 -27.12 1.80
N GLN A 14 -3.30 -27.97 2.84
CA GLN A 14 -4.09 -27.73 4.04
C GLN A 14 -3.40 -26.67 4.91
N ALA A 15 -3.64 -25.39 4.60
CA ALA A 15 -3.25 -24.30 5.48
C ALA A 15 -3.90 -24.53 6.86
N THR A 16 -3.06 -24.68 7.89
CA THR A 16 -3.60 -24.85 9.24
C THR A 16 -4.42 -23.62 9.64
N PRO A 17 -5.48 -23.77 10.44
CA PRO A 17 -6.27 -22.63 10.91
C PRO A 17 -5.41 -21.56 11.63
N ILE A 18 -4.27 -21.94 12.20
CA ILE A 18 -3.32 -21.04 12.85
C ILE A 18 -2.58 -20.19 11.81
N GLN A 19 -2.14 -20.79 10.70
CA GLN A 19 -1.49 -20.06 9.60
C GLN A 19 -2.44 -19.06 8.95
N LEU A 20 -3.70 -19.42 8.74
CA LEU A 20 -4.72 -18.50 8.21
C LEU A 20 -4.99 -17.32 9.15
N ARG A 21 -5.05 -17.58 10.47
CA ARG A 21 -5.19 -16.51 11.47
C ARG A 21 -4.01 -15.55 11.47
N SER A 22 -2.78 -16.07 11.41
CA SER A 22 -1.57 -15.24 11.30
C SER A 22 -1.62 -14.38 10.05
N LEU A 23 -1.96 -14.98 8.91
CA LEU A 23 -2.04 -14.30 7.62
C LEU A 23 -3.10 -13.19 7.59
N LEU A 24 -4.25 -13.44 8.22
CA LEU A 24 -5.30 -12.43 8.37
C LEU A 24 -4.88 -11.31 9.32
N LEU A 25 -4.25 -11.63 10.44
CA LEU A 25 -3.75 -10.63 11.38
C LEU A 25 -2.68 -9.74 10.73
N ASP A 26 -1.78 -10.34 9.96
CA ASP A 26 -0.78 -9.62 9.16
C ASP A 26 -1.44 -8.69 8.14
N TYR A 27 -2.48 -9.15 7.43
CA TYR A 27 -3.24 -8.30 6.50
C TYR A 27 -3.93 -7.12 7.19
N LEU A 28 -4.59 -7.39 8.33
CA LEU A 28 -5.29 -6.37 9.09
C LEU A 28 -4.31 -5.34 9.65
N ALA A 29 -3.16 -5.80 10.12
CA ALA A 29 -2.12 -4.93 10.64
C ALA A 29 -1.45 -4.12 9.52
N TYR A 30 -1.17 -4.76 8.38
CA TYR A 30 -0.58 -4.14 7.19
C TYR A 30 -1.41 -2.98 6.65
N ASN A 31 -2.74 -3.15 6.59
CA ASN A 31 -3.69 -2.16 6.11
C ASN A 31 -4.22 -1.26 7.23
N GLY A 32 -3.68 -1.30 8.45
CA GLY A 32 -4.08 -0.42 9.55
C GLY A 32 -5.56 -0.56 9.95
N TYR A 33 -6.12 -1.76 9.89
CA TYR A 33 -7.45 -2.07 10.43
C TYR A 33 -7.36 -2.35 11.94
N SER A 34 -6.88 -1.38 12.72
CA SER A 34 -6.44 -1.58 14.11
C SER A 34 -7.50 -2.12 15.04
N ASN A 35 -8.73 -1.59 14.94
CA ASN A 35 -9.85 -2.06 15.76
C ASN A 35 -10.18 -3.53 15.46
N THR A 36 -10.24 -3.88 14.18
CA THR A 36 -10.51 -5.24 13.73
C THR A 36 -9.37 -6.20 14.11
N ALA A 37 -8.12 -5.79 13.93
CA ALA A 37 -6.95 -6.59 14.30
C ALA A 37 -6.92 -6.91 15.80
N ARG A 38 -7.20 -5.90 16.65
CA ARG A 38 -7.24 -6.08 18.11
C ARG A 38 -8.37 -7.00 18.54
N SER A 39 -9.57 -6.80 18.00
CA SER A 39 -10.73 -7.67 18.27
C SER A 39 -10.45 -9.11 17.81
N PHE A 40 -9.93 -9.28 16.60
CA PHE A 40 -9.61 -10.58 16.03
C PHE A 40 -8.53 -11.32 16.83
N MET A 41 -7.48 -10.62 17.28
CA MET A 41 -6.43 -11.21 18.11
C MET A 41 -6.98 -11.71 19.46
N ARG A 42 -7.86 -10.92 20.11
CA ARG A 42 -8.50 -11.32 21.38
C ARG A 42 -9.38 -12.56 21.21
N ASP A 43 -10.12 -12.63 20.11
CA ASP A 43 -11.03 -13.74 19.82
C ASP A 43 -10.27 -15.01 19.38
N SER A 44 -9.13 -14.83 18.70
CA SER A 44 -8.27 -15.92 18.23
C SER A 44 -7.34 -16.49 19.30
N ALA A 45 -7.19 -15.82 20.45
CA ALA A 45 -6.42 -16.35 21.57
C ALA A 45 -7.10 -17.66 22.04
N VAL A 46 -6.42 -18.79 21.82
CA VAL A 46 -6.93 -20.12 22.19
C VAL A 46 -7.20 -20.13 23.70
N ARG A 47 -8.49 -20.04 24.06
CA ARG A 47 -8.96 -20.25 25.43
C ARG A 47 -8.75 -21.72 25.76
N HIS A 48 -7.65 -22.03 26.45
CA HIS A 48 -7.49 -23.35 27.05
C HIS A 48 -8.38 -23.34 28.29
N ILE A 49 -9.55 -23.97 28.18
CA ILE A 49 -10.39 -24.31 29.32
C ILE A 49 -9.71 -25.53 29.94
N ASP A 50 -9.24 -25.41 31.18
CA ASP A 50 -8.70 -26.58 31.87
C ASP A 50 -9.83 -27.54 32.25
N VAL A 51 -9.46 -28.67 32.86
CA VAL A 51 -10.40 -29.72 33.24
C VAL A 51 -11.36 -29.27 34.35
N ASP A 52 -11.05 -28.18 35.06
CA ASP A 52 -11.79 -27.72 36.24
C ASP A 52 -12.72 -26.54 35.91
N GLY A 53 -12.61 -25.96 34.71
CA GLY A 53 -13.51 -24.92 34.21
C GLY A 53 -13.12 -23.51 34.65
N ASP A 54 -11.93 -23.34 35.22
CA ASP A 54 -11.35 -22.07 35.57
C ASP A 54 -10.65 -21.45 34.36
N GLU A 55 -10.81 -20.14 34.23
CA GLU A 55 -10.24 -19.34 33.15
C GLU A 55 -8.73 -19.13 33.37
N ALA A 56 -7.93 -20.19 33.16
CA ALA A 56 -6.48 -20.07 33.19
C ALA A 56 -5.98 -19.45 31.87
N VAL A 57 -5.89 -18.12 31.84
CA VAL A 57 -5.07 -17.43 30.84
C VAL A 57 -3.64 -17.92 31.03
N LYS A 58 -3.18 -18.85 30.18
CA LYS A 58 -1.76 -19.17 30.08
C LYS A 58 -1.05 -17.98 29.44
N LEU A 59 -0.91 -16.90 30.19
CA LEU A 59 0.16 -15.94 29.97
C LEU A 59 1.44 -16.77 30.08
N PRO A 60 2.27 -16.87 29.03
CA PRO A 60 3.58 -17.49 29.19
C PRO A 60 4.30 -16.69 30.27
N ALA A 61 4.45 -17.32 31.43
CA ALA A 61 5.19 -16.77 32.54
C ALA A 61 6.59 -16.41 32.05
N SER A 62 6.90 -15.13 32.20
CA SER A 62 8.23 -14.54 32.33
C SER A 62 9.39 -15.54 32.39
N SER A 63 9.98 -15.85 31.25
CA SER A 63 11.40 -16.22 31.15
C SER A 63 11.86 -16.16 29.68
N GLY A 64 12.69 -15.15 29.36
CA GLY A 64 13.34 -14.99 28.05
C GLY A 64 13.01 -13.64 27.38
N HIS A 65 14.01 -12.76 27.30
CA HIS A 65 13.96 -11.46 26.63
C HIS A 65 13.61 -11.58 25.13
N GLY A 66 12.36 -11.30 24.77
CA GLY A 66 11.91 -11.06 23.40
C GLY A 66 10.60 -10.27 23.42
N PRO A 67 10.33 -9.40 22.42
CA PRO A 67 9.09 -8.63 22.39
C PRO A 67 7.90 -9.59 22.32
N SER A 68 6.88 -9.36 23.15
CA SER A 68 5.66 -10.18 23.13
C SER A 68 5.00 -10.06 21.75
N SER A 69 4.36 -11.14 21.26
CA SER A 69 3.64 -11.11 19.97
C SER A 69 2.64 -9.95 19.88
N SER A 70 2.09 -9.51 21.02
CA SER A 70 1.20 -8.35 21.10
C SER A 70 1.93 -7.01 20.89
N GLU A 71 3.19 -6.88 21.33
CA GLU A 71 3.98 -5.66 21.17
C GLU A 71 4.40 -5.46 19.72
N VAL A 72 4.81 -6.55 19.05
CA VAL A 72 5.15 -6.54 17.62
C VAL A 72 3.93 -6.15 16.79
N LEU A 73 2.75 -6.68 17.12
CA LEU A 73 1.50 -6.29 16.46
C LEU A 73 1.20 -4.81 16.65
N GLU A 74 1.25 -4.30 17.89
CA GLU A 74 0.94 -2.89 18.15
C GLU A 74 1.94 -1.94 17.47
N SER A 75 3.22 -2.31 17.37
CA SER A 75 4.19 -1.53 16.60
C SER A 75 3.84 -1.49 15.10
N THR A 76 3.35 -2.60 14.54
CA THR A 76 2.90 -2.68 13.16
C THR A 76 1.65 -1.85 12.92
N LEU A 77 0.70 -1.88 13.84
CA LEU A 77 -0.53 -1.09 13.77
C LEU A 77 -0.24 0.40 13.80
N LYS A 78 0.59 0.87 14.74
CA LYS A 78 1.01 2.27 14.81
C LYS A 78 1.69 2.71 13.52
N GLN A 79 2.56 1.87 12.97
CA GLN A 79 3.20 2.17 11.69
C GLN A 79 2.20 2.28 10.53
N ALA A 80 1.22 1.38 10.45
CA ALA A 80 0.20 1.42 9.41
C ALA A 80 -0.73 2.64 9.56
N GLU A 81 -1.05 3.06 10.79
CA GLU A 81 -1.79 4.29 11.08
C GLU A 81 -1.03 5.54 10.64
N LEU A 82 0.28 5.61 10.95
CA LEU A 82 1.13 6.72 10.51
C LEU A 82 1.22 6.80 8.98
N ARG A 83 1.38 5.66 8.31
CA ARG A 83 1.37 5.56 6.85
C ARG A 83 0.06 6.07 6.25
N LYS A 84 -1.09 5.68 6.82
CA LYS A 84 -2.40 6.20 6.41
C LYS A 84 -2.51 7.70 6.59
N GLN A 85 -2.04 8.23 7.72
CA GLN A 85 -2.08 9.67 7.96
C GLN A 85 -1.25 10.41 6.90
N ILE A 86 -0.02 9.99 6.65
CA ILE A 86 0.85 10.58 5.61
C ILE A 86 0.16 10.53 4.24
N ARG A 87 -0.46 9.38 3.90
CA ARG A 87 -1.20 9.24 2.65
C ARG A 87 -2.36 10.24 2.57
N ILE A 88 -3.12 10.44 3.65
CA ILE A 88 -4.22 11.42 3.70
C ILE A 88 -3.68 12.85 3.49
N GLU A 89 -2.62 13.24 4.19
CA GLU A 89 -2.03 14.58 4.04
C GLU A 89 -1.57 14.84 2.59
N LEU A 90 -0.93 13.86 1.95
CA LEU A 90 -0.50 13.96 0.55
C LEU A 90 -1.69 14.09 -0.42
N ARG A 91 -2.77 13.33 -0.20
CA ARG A 91 -3.98 13.40 -1.03
C ARG A 91 -4.70 14.72 -0.88
N CYS A 92 -4.70 15.29 0.32
CA CYS A 92 -5.28 16.61 0.63
C CYS A 92 -4.42 17.79 0.15
N GLY A 93 -3.17 17.55 -0.26
CA GLY A 93 -2.24 18.60 -0.70
C GLY A 93 -1.49 19.29 0.44
N CYS A 94 -1.58 18.79 1.67
CA CYS A 94 -0.85 19.28 2.85
C CYS A 94 0.59 18.75 2.86
N ILE A 95 1.39 19.15 1.87
CA ILE A 95 2.75 18.62 1.65
C ILE A 95 3.68 18.90 2.84
N ASP A 96 3.53 20.06 3.49
CA ASP A 96 4.35 20.45 4.63
C ASP A 96 4.14 19.53 5.84
N GLU A 97 2.87 19.28 6.20
CA GLU A 97 2.51 18.35 7.28
C GLU A 97 2.96 16.93 6.97
N ALA A 98 2.77 16.46 5.73
CA ALA A 98 3.27 15.16 5.28
C ALA A 98 4.80 15.06 5.43
N THR A 99 5.53 16.12 5.09
CA THR A 99 6.99 16.16 5.20
C THR A 99 7.44 16.13 6.66
N ILE A 100 6.77 16.86 7.55
CA ILE A 100 7.04 16.84 8.99
C ILE A 100 6.85 15.44 9.57
N LEU A 101 5.77 14.75 9.17
CA LEU A 101 5.50 13.37 9.59
C LEU A 101 6.56 12.39 9.06
N LEU A 102 6.97 12.53 7.80
CA LEU A 102 8.02 11.72 7.18
C LEU A 102 9.37 11.90 7.89
N ASP A 103 9.81 13.14 8.12
CA ASP A 103 11.07 13.42 8.80
C ASP A 103 11.08 12.90 10.24
N LYS A 104 9.92 12.94 10.91
CA LYS A 104 9.78 12.49 12.29
C LYS A 104 9.80 10.97 12.44
N TYR A 105 9.07 10.25 11.59
CA TYR A 105 8.83 8.81 11.77
C TYR A 105 9.57 7.92 10.76
N PHE A 106 9.93 8.46 9.59
CA PHE A 106 10.58 7.72 8.49
C PHE A 106 11.72 8.54 7.85
N PRO A 107 12.73 8.97 8.63
CA PRO A 107 13.77 9.89 8.16
C PRO A 107 14.60 9.32 6.99
N ASP A 108 14.66 7.99 6.87
CA ASP A 108 15.42 7.32 5.82
C ASP A 108 14.74 7.39 4.45
N VAL A 109 13.41 7.61 4.40
CA VAL A 109 12.62 7.61 3.15
C VAL A 109 12.97 8.80 2.27
N LEU A 110 13.23 9.95 2.88
CA LEU A 110 13.67 11.16 2.18
C LEU A 110 15.20 11.29 2.20
N SER A 111 15.90 10.42 2.93
CA SER A 111 17.36 10.38 2.92
C SER A 111 17.83 9.72 1.62
N LEU A 112 17.97 10.55 0.58
CA LEU A 112 18.67 10.19 -0.65
C LEU A 112 20.01 9.54 -0.23
N SER A 113 20.24 8.29 -0.62
CA SER A 113 21.46 7.54 -0.33
C SER A 113 22.65 8.06 -1.15
N THR A 114 23.05 9.31 -0.92
CA THR A 114 24.33 9.93 -1.26
C THR A 114 24.41 11.28 -0.53
N PRO A 115 25.61 11.80 -0.22
CA PRO A 115 25.80 13.01 0.61
C PRO A 115 25.46 14.29 -0.17
N ILE A 116 24.21 14.41 -0.60
CA ILE A 116 23.67 15.66 -1.12
C ILE A 116 22.92 16.29 0.04
N THR A 117 23.73 16.91 0.89
CA THR A 117 23.41 18.08 1.70
C THR A 117 21.96 18.14 2.21
N ARG A 118 21.75 17.62 3.42
CA ARG A 118 20.79 18.19 4.39
C ARG A 118 21.14 19.68 4.60
N ARG A 119 20.81 20.53 3.64
CA ARG A 119 20.65 21.98 3.86
C ARG A 119 19.16 22.25 3.90
N ARG A 120 18.61 21.87 5.06
CA ARG A 120 17.43 22.44 5.71
C ARG A 120 16.41 23.04 4.73
N ASN A 121 15.39 22.28 4.40
CA ASN A 121 14.05 22.83 4.11
C ASN A 121 13.40 23.30 5.44
N ALA A 122 14.16 24.07 6.24
CA ALA A 122 13.66 24.83 7.39
C ALA A 122 13.42 26.30 7.01
N ALA A 123 13.36 26.60 5.70
CA ALA A 123 12.61 27.76 5.26
C ALA A 123 11.14 27.34 5.34
N SER A 124 10.57 27.55 6.52
CA SER A 124 9.14 27.80 6.69
C SER A 124 8.61 28.42 5.41
N PHE A 125 7.70 27.72 4.71
CA PHE A 125 6.73 28.38 3.85
C PHE A 125 5.94 29.30 4.79
N LYS A 126 6.53 30.45 5.10
CA LYS A 126 5.78 31.59 5.58
C LYS A 126 4.98 31.96 4.37
N GLU A 127 3.73 31.54 4.38
CA GLU A 127 2.77 31.88 3.36
C GLU A 127 2.62 33.41 3.39
N SER A 128 3.48 34.12 2.67
CA SER A 128 3.31 35.54 2.45
C SER A 128 2.06 35.69 1.58
N SER A 129 1.20 36.61 2.00
CA SER A 129 -0.08 36.89 1.35
C SER A 129 0.09 37.44 -0.07
N ASP A 130 1.30 37.88 -0.42
CA ASP A 130 1.57 38.59 -1.66
C ASP A 130 1.80 37.61 -2.82
N PRO A 131 1.04 37.73 -3.93
CA PRO A 131 1.09 36.78 -5.05
C PRO A 131 2.46 36.72 -5.73
N ILE A 132 3.22 37.81 -5.69
CA ILE A 132 4.58 37.91 -6.27
C ILE A 132 5.56 37.03 -5.47
N ASP A 133 5.44 37.01 -4.14
CA ASP A 133 6.29 36.20 -3.29
C ASP A 133 5.99 34.70 -3.48
N LYS A 134 4.72 34.34 -3.66
CA LYS A 134 4.34 32.95 -4.00
C LYS A 134 4.94 32.52 -5.34
N GLN A 135 4.89 33.37 -6.36
CA GLN A 135 5.46 33.06 -7.67
C GLN A 135 7.00 32.96 -7.65
N THR A 136 7.69 33.83 -6.91
CA THR A 136 9.14 33.75 -6.75
C THR A 136 9.57 32.52 -5.94
N ALA A 137 8.80 32.13 -4.91
CA ALA A 137 9.02 30.89 -4.17
C ALA A 137 8.89 29.65 -5.07
N LEU A 138 7.89 29.61 -5.94
CA LEU A 138 7.70 28.54 -6.94
C LEU A 138 8.83 28.50 -7.97
N LEU A 139 9.34 29.64 -8.40
CA LEU A 139 10.47 29.68 -9.32
C LEU A 139 11.77 29.16 -8.65
N ASN A 140 11.99 29.56 -7.40
CA ASN A 140 13.12 29.07 -6.60
C ASN A 140 13.04 27.55 -6.35
N SER A 141 11.84 27.00 -6.14
CA SER A 141 11.67 25.55 -5.98
C SER A 141 11.94 24.81 -7.30
N ALA A 142 11.45 25.32 -8.43
CA ALA A 142 11.73 24.76 -9.76
C ALA A 142 13.23 24.72 -10.07
N GLN A 143 13.97 25.79 -9.76
CA GLN A 143 15.42 25.84 -9.95
C GLN A 143 16.16 24.79 -9.12
N LYS A 144 15.76 24.61 -7.86
CA LYS A 144 16.32 23.57 -6.98
C LYS A 144 16.06 22.17 -7.53
N LEU A 145 14.84 21.90 -8.01
CA LEU A 145 14.48 20.62 -8.62
C LEU A 145 15.31 20.34 -9.88
N TYR A 146 15.50 21.35 -10.73
CA TYR A 146 16.34 21.21 -11.93
C TYR A 146 17.79 20.86 -11.59
N ALA A 147 18.34 21.44 -10.52
CA ALA A 147 19.66 21.08 -10.02
C ALA A 147 19.72 19.61 -9.55
N LEU A 148 18.67 19.11 -8.87
CA LEU A 148 18.60 17.71 -8.45
C LEU A 148 18.54 16.75 -9.64
N VAL A 149 17.73 17.06 -10.65
CA VAL A 149 17.60 16.23 -11.86
C VAL A 149 18.95 16.10 -12.57
N LYS A 150 19.73 17.19 -12.66
CA LYS A 150 21.08 17.15 -13.26
C LYS A 150 22.09 16.28 -12.51
N MET A 151 21.84 15.98 -11.23
CA MET A 151 22.74 15.14 -10.43
C MET A 151 22.33 13.66 -10.41
N LEU A 152 21.23 13.29 -11.08
CA LEU A 152 20.79 11.90 -11.13
C LEU A 152 21.80 11.01 -11.89
N PRO A 153 22.14 9.81 -11.38
CA PRO A 153 23.13 8.92 -12.02
C PRO A 153 22.69 8.32 -13.36
N SER A 154 21.38 8.23 -13.64
CA SER A 154 20.83 7.54 -14.82
C SER A 154 20.26 8.52 -15.84
N GLY A 155 20.77 8.46 -17.08
CA GLY A 155 20.34 9.34 -18.18
C GLY A 155 18.87 9.20 -18.59
N GLU A 156 18.27 8.01 -18.41
CA GLU A 156 16.85 7.79 -18.70
C GLU A 156 15.95 8.52 -17.69
N ASN A 157 16.27 8.41 -16.39
CA ASN A 157 15.57 9.13 -15.33
C ASN A 157 15.72 10.64 -15.50
N VAL A 158 16.93 11.11 -15.85
CA VAL A 158 17.17 12.53 -16.15
C VAL A 158 16.21 13.00 -17.25
N SER A 159 16.15 12.31 -18.40
CA SER A 159 15.30 12.73 -19.52
C SER A 159 13.81 12.69 -19.17
N ARG A 160 13.36 11.74 -18.36
CA ARG A 160 11.96 11.66 -17.92
C ARG A 160 11.61 12.84 -17.01
N TYR A 161 12.40 13.06 -15.96
CA TYR A 161 12.12 14.11 -14.99
C TYR A 161 12.33 15.52 -15.54
N THR A 162 13.23 15.73 -16.51
CA THR A 162 13.33 17.04 -17.19
C THR A 162 12.05 17.38 -17.94
N LYS A 163 11.47 16.42 -18.66
CA LYS A 163 10.20 16.64 -19.38
C LYS A 163 9.06 16.95 -18.42
N GLU A 164 8.93 16.18 -17.34
CA GLU A 164 7.92 16.44 -16.31
C GLU A 164 8.11 17.82 -15.68
N LEU A 165 9.35 18.24 -15.42
CA LEU A 165 9.65 19.54 -14.83
C LEU A 165 9.35 20.69 -15.80
N GLU A 166 9.61 20.53 -17.09
CA GLU A 166 9.21 21.50 -18.13
C GLU A 166 7.69 21.67 -18.16
N SER A 167 6.93 20.57 -18.09
CA SER A 167 5.46 20.63 -18.01
C SER A 167 4.96 21.33 -16.74
N VAL A 168 5.50 20.97 -15.56
CA VAL A 168 5.08 21.59 -14.29
C VAL A 168 5.48 23.07 -14.20
N THR A 169 6.67 23.44 -14.69
CA THR A 169 7.08 24.85 -14.74
C THR A 169 6.27 25.65 -15.76
N GLY A 170 5.81 25.02 -16.83
CA GLY A 170 4.88 25.59 -17.79
C GLY A 170 3.56 26.06 -17.16
N LEU A 171 3.09 25.42 -16.09
CA LEU A 171 1.87 25.84 -15.37
C LEU A 171 1.99 27.27 -14.81
N LEU A 172 3.20 27.73 -14.46
CA LEU A 172 3.44 29.06 -13.91
C LEU A 172 3.19 30.19 -14.93
N ALA A 173 3.16 29.86 -16.23
CA ALA A 173 2.88 30.83 -17.29
C ALA A 173 1.37 31.07 -17.50
N TYR A 174 0.52 30.18 -16.97
CA TYR A 174 -0.94 30.28 -17.15
C TYR A 174 -1.59 30.98 -15.96
N GLN A 175 -2.50 31.92 -16.27
CA GLN A 175 -3.30 32.60 -15.25
C GLN A 175 -4.28 31.65 -14.54
N PHE A 176 -4.76 30.62 -15.26
CA PHE A 176 -5.61 29.56 -14.72
C PHE A 176 -4.98 28.20 -15.05
N PRO A 177 -4.21 27.61 -14.13
CA PRO A 177 -3.39 26.44 -14.43
C PRO A 177 -4.23 25.17 -14.69
N GLU A 178 -5.47 25.10 -14.18
CA GLU A 178 -6.42 24.00 -14.42
C GLU A 178 -6.92 23.92 -15.87
N LYS A 179 -6.86 25.00 -16.64
CA LYS A 179 -7.26 25.04 -18.06
C LYS A 179 -6.07 24.87 -19.00
N SER A 180 -4.89 24.62 -18.45
CA SER A 180 -3.67 24.45 -19.23
C SER A 180 -3.69 23.13 -20.00
N SER A 181 -2.89 23.04 -21.06
CA SER A 181 -2.65 21.77 -21.75
C SER A 181 -1.96 20.73 -20.87
N VAL A 182 -1.31 21.17 -19.79
CA VAL A 182 -0.64 20.33 -18.79
C VAL A 182 -1.40 20.27 -17.46
N SER A 183 -2.72 20.50 -17.48
CA SER A 183 -3.58 20.45 -16.29
C SER A 183 -3.59 19.08 -15.61
N GLU A 184 -3.30 18.00 -16.33
CA GLU A 184 -3.14 16.64 -15.81
C GLU A 184 -2.20 16.57 -14.59
N PHE A 185 -1.21 17.47 -14.52
CA PHE A 185 -0.28 17.54 -13.38
C PHE A 185 -0.95 17.97 -12.07
N LEU A 186 -2.16 18.54 -12.12
CA LEU A 186 -2.96 19.00 -11.00
C LEU A 186 -4.09 18.04 -10.61
N ASP A 187 -4.26 16.93 -11.34
CA ASP A 187 -5.35 15.99 -11.10
C ASP A 187 -5.20 15.26 -9.76
N GLN A 188 -6.35 14.89 -9.17
CA GLN A 188 -6.38 14.10 -7.94
C GLN A 188 -5.74 12.72 -8.13
N GLU A 189 -5.92 12.10 -9.31
CA GLU A 189 -5.34 10.80 -9.62
C GLU A 189 -3.81 10.83 -9.50
N ARG A 190 -3.19 11.92 -9.97
CA ARG A 190 -1.74 12.08 -9.85
C ARG A 190 -1.29 12.31 -8.41
N ARG A 191 -2.07 13.03 -7.59
CA ARG A 191 -1.80 13.14 -6.14
C ARG A 191 -1.90 11.78 -5.45
N ASP A 192 -2.91 10.99 -5.79
CA ASP A 192 -3.12 9.65 -5.26
C ASP A 192 -1.93 8.73 -5.64
N ALA A 193 -1.46 8.80 -6.89
CA ALA A 193 -0.30 8.05 -7.36
C ALA A 193 1.00 8.45 -6.63
N VAL A 194 1.23 9.74 -6.35
CA VAL A 194 2.38 10.20 -5.56
C VAL A 194 2.28 9.70 -4.11
N ALA A 195 1.09 9.74 -3.53
CA ALA A 195 0.86 9.23 -2.19
C ALA A 195 1.15 7.72 -2.08
N ASP A 196 0.79 6.95 -3.11
CA ASP A 196 1.14 5.53 -3.21
C ASP A 196 2.65 5.31 -3.37
N GLN A 197 3.34 6.10 -4.21
CA GLN A 197 4.81 6.01 -4.36
C GLN A 197 5.54 6.25 -3.04
N ILE A 198 5.10 7.23 -2.25
CA ILE A 198 5.67 7.50 -0.92
C ILE A 198 5.37 6.35 0.04
N ASP A 199 4.15 5.80 0.05
CA ASP A 199 3.82 4.65 0.88
C ASP A 199 4.67 3.43 0.55
N TYR A 200 4.93 3.18 -0.74
CA TYR A 200 5.83 2.12 -1.21
C TYR A 200 7.28 2.37 -0.78
N ALA A 201 7.74 3.62 -0.83
CA ALA A 201 9.07 3.98 -0.33
C ALA A 201 9.18 3.73 1.18
N ILE A 202 8.17 4.11 1.98
CA ILE A 202 8.13 3.82 3.42
C ILE A 202 8.26 2.31 3.65
N LEU A 203 7.46 1.51 2.95
CA LEU A 203 7.48 0.05 3.06
C LEU A 203 8.84 -0.53 2.69
N TYR A 204 9.46 -0.03 1.61
CA TYR A 204 10.79 -0.45 1.17
C TYR A 204 11.86 -0.20 2.25
N HIS A 205 11.90 1.00 2.83
CA HIS A 205 12.86 1.33 3.89
C HIS A 205 12.64 0.56 5.18
N VAL A 206 11.39 0.24 5.50
CA VAL A 206 11.00 -0.60 6.64
C VAL A 206 11.23 -2.10 6.36
N LYS A 207 11.68 -2.46 5.15
CA LYS A 207 11.89 -3.85 4.69
C LYS A 207 10.62 -4.70 4.75
N ARG A 208 9.48 -4.07 4.48
CA ARG A 208 8.18 -4.74 4.35
C ARG A 208 7.77 -4.81 2.88
N PRO A 209 7.06 -5.87 2.48
CA PRO A 209 6.57 -5.98 1.12
C PRO A 209 5.52 -4.90 0.82
N VAL A 210 5.44 -4.48 -0.45
CA VAL A 210 4.46 -3.49 -0.97
C VAL A 210 3.04 -4.05 -1.02
N ILE A 211 2.90 -5.37 -0.99
CA ILE A 211 1.63 -6.08 -0.99
C ILE A 211 1.66 -7.08 0.16
N SER A 212 0.56 -7.18 0.90
CA SER A 212 0.43 -8.18 1.96
C SER A 212 0.43 -9.60 1.38
N TYR A 213 0.91 -10.58 2.13
CA TYR A 213 0.91 -11.98 1.66
C TYR A 213 -0.51 -12.49 1.35
N LEU A 214 -1.51 -12.10 2.15
CA LEU A 214 -2.90 -12.50 1.90
C LEU A 214 -3.41 -11.99 0.56
N GLU A 215 -3.14 -10.72 0.25
CA GLU A 215 -3.52 -10.11 -1.02
C GLU A 215 -2.75 -10.72 -2.19
N LEU A 216 -1.47 -11.02 -2.01
CA LEU A 216 -0.66 -11.71 -3.00
C LEU A 216 -1.25 -13.09 -3.33
N TYR A 217 -1.61 -13.89 -2.31
CA TYR A 217 -2.24 -15.19 -2.51
C TYR A 217 -3.62 -15.07 -3.16
N ALA A 218 -4.41 -14.07 -2.79
CA ALA A 218 -5.71 -13.82 -3.42
C ALA A 218 -5.54 -13.53 -4.92
N ARG A 219 -4.62 -12.62 -5.29
CA ARG A 219 -4.30 -12.32 -6.70
C ARG A 219 -3.79 -13.55 -7.45
N TYR A 220 -2.86 -14.30 -6.86
CA TYR A 220 -2.32 -15.52 -7.45
C TYR A 220 -3.42 -16.55 -7.72
N THR A 221 -4.28 -16.79 -6.73
CA THR A 221 -5.40 -17.72 -6.86
C THR A 221 -6.37 -17.27 -7.96
N SER A 222 -6.72 -15.98 -8.02
CA SER A 222 -7.57 -15.44 -9.10
C SER A 222 -6.95 -15.64 -10.48
N THR A 223 -5.64 -15.39 -10.64
CA THR A 223 -4.96 -15.60 -11.93
C THR A 223 -4.89 -17.07 -12.32
N ILE A 224 -4.64 -17.98 -11.36
CA ILE A 224 -4.66 -19.42 -11.64
C ILE A 224 -6.05 -19.85 -12.08
N LEU A 225 -7.11 -19.42 -11.39
CA LEU A 225 -8.48 -19.78 -11.75
C LEU A 225 -8.86 -19.26 -13.14
N ASP A 226 -8.43 -18.04 -13.49
CA ASP A 226 -8.61 -17.48 -14.84
C ASP A 226 -7.83 -18.27 -15.91
N ILE A 227 -6.62 -18.73 -15.62
CA ILE A 227 -5.85 -19.57 -16.55
C ILE A 227 -6.50 -20.95 -16.70
N LEU A 228 -6.90 -21.58 -15.60
CA LEU A 228 -7.53 -22.90 -15.61
C LEU A 228 -8.85 -22.91 -16.37
N SER A 229 -9.63 -21.83 -16.25
CA SER A 229 -10.88 -21.68 -17.00
C SER A 229 -10.64 -21.50 -18.50
N LYS A 230 -9.63 -20.71 -18.90
CA LYS A 230 -9.19 -20.59 -20.29
C LYS A 230 -8.72 -21.93 -20.87
N LEU A 231 -8.19 -22.82 -20.03
CA LEU A 231 -7.79 -24.18 -20.40
C LEU A 231 -8.96 -25.19 -20.36
N GLY A 232 -10.19 -24.76 -20.06
CA GLY A 232 -11.37 -25.62 -20.06
C GLY A 232 -11.47 -26.57 -18.86
N VAL A 233 -10.69 -26.34 -17.80
CA VAL A 233 -10.78 -27.14 -16.57
C VAL A 233 -11.98 -26.66 -15.75
N LYS A 234 -12.91 -27.58 -15.44
CA LYS A 234 -14.08 -27.26 -14.62
C LYS A 234 -13.63 -26.91 -13.19
N PRO A 235 -14.05 -25.78 -12.61
CA PRO A 235 -13.62 -25.37 -11.28
C PRO A 235 -14.15 -26.32 -10.20
N PRO A 236 -13.53 -26.31 -9.00
CA PRO A 236 -14.04 -27.03 -7.84
C PRO A 236 -15.48 -26.60 -7.53
N PRO A 237 -16.34 -27.53 -7.03
CA PRO A 237 -17.77 -27.29 -6.80
C PRO A 237 -18.09 -26.19 -5.78
N SER A 238 -17.10 -25.70 -5.03
CA SER A 238 -17.25 -24.65 -4.01
C SER A 238 -17.04 -23.23 -4.53
N THR A 239 -16.77 -23.04 -5.82
CA THR A 239 -16.48 -21.71 -6.38
C THR A 239 -17.78 -20.99 -6.72
N THR A 240 -18.09 -19.88 -6.03
CA THR A 240 -19.21 -19.01 -6.39
C THR A 240 -18.91 -18.33 -7.73
N ILE A 241 -19.42 -18.90 -8.82
CA ILE A 241 -19.38 -18.29 -10.14
C ILE A 241 -20.48 -17.23 -10.17
N VAL A 242 -20.11 -15.96 -10.28
CA VAL A 242 -21.08 -14.91 -10.60
C VAL A 242 -21.25 -14.92 -12.12
N GLU A 243 -22.41 -15.37 -12.61
CA GLU A 243 -22.75 -15.27 -14.03
C GLU A 243 -22.86 -13.79 -14.40
N ALA A 244 -21.93 -13.29 -15.22
CA ALA A 244 -22.06 -11.98 -15.83
C ALA A 244 -23.24 -12.01 -16.80
N ALA A 245 -24.33 -11.31 -16.46
CA ALA A 245 -25.51 -11.18 -17.30
C ALA A 245 -25.13 -10.70 -18.72
N HIS A 246 -25.42 -11.53 -19.72
CA HIS A 246 -25.17 -11.24 -21.12
C HIS A 246 -26.44 -10.80 -21.86
N THR A 247 -26.34 -9.66 -22.55
CA THR A 247 -27.15 -9.34 -23.72
C THR A 247 -26.72 -10.26 -24.88
N LYS A 248 -27.71 -10.80 -25.60
CA LYS A 248 -27.62 -11.93 -26.54
C LYS A 248 -26.52 -11.81 -27.62
N GLY A 249 -25.72 -12.87 -27.83
CA GLY A 249 -25.20 -13.20 -29.17
C GLY A 249 -23.72 -13.60 -29.36
N GLN A 250 -22.89 -13.82 -28.34
CA GLN A 250 -21.49 -14.25 -28.52
C GLN A 250 -21.10 -15.36 -27.53
N GLU A 251 -20.14 -16.22 -27.93
CA GLU A 251 -19.62 -17.35 -27.15
C GLU A 251 -19.39 -17.00 -25.68
N VAL A 252 -19.91 -17.85 -24.79
CA VAL A 252 -19.84 -17.66 -23.33
C VAL A 252 -18.41 -17.90 -22.87
N GLN A 253 -17.60 -16.84 -22.87
CA GLN A 253 -16.32 -16.86 -22.17
C GLN A 253 -16.62 -16.67 -20.68
N GLN A 254 -16.41 -17.72 -19.87
CA GLN A 254 -16.48 -17.62 -18.42
C GLN A 254 -15.38 -16.67 -17.94
N VAL A 255 -15.71 -15.39 -17.80
CA VAL A 255 -14.81 -14.39 -17.22
C VAL A 255 -14.95 -14.50 -15.71
N TYR A 256 -13.87 -14.95 -15.05
CA TYR A 256 -13.81 -14.90 -13.59
C TYR A 256 -13.58 -13.45 -13.20
N PRO A 257 -14.42 -12.87 -12.33
CA PRO A 257 -14.21 -11.51 -11.87
C PRO A 257 -12.87 -11.45 -11.13
N SER A 258 -12.09 -10.41 -11.42
CA SER A 258 -10.88 -10.13 -10.65
C SER A 258 -11.28 -9.90 -9.19
N PHE A 259 -10.88 -10.79 -8.29
CA PHE A 259 -11.14 -10.62 -6.87
C PHE A 259 -10.17 -9.60 -6.30
N ASN A 260 -10.69 -8.48 -5.82
CA ASN A 260 -9.94 -7.49 -5.09
C ASN A 260 -10.25 -7.64 -3.58
N LEU A 261 -9.25 -8.08 -2.82
CA LEU A 261 -9.39 -8.28 -1.38
C LEU A 261 -9.68 -6.98 -0.63
N HIS A 262 -9.17 -5.85 -1.12
CA HIS A 262 -9.41 -4.55 -0.49
C HIS A 262 -10.86 -4.11 -0.68
N ASP A 263 -11.39 -4.25 -1.90
CA ASP A 263 -12.79 -3.95 -2.21
C ASP A 263 -13.72 -4.87 -1.41
N PHE A 264 -13.40 -6.17 -1.32
CA PHE A 264 -14.15 -7.12 -0.51
C PHE A 264 -14.15 -6.76 0.97
N ALA A 265 -13.00 -6.38 1.54
CA ALA A 265 -12.90 -6.01 2.95
C ALA A 265 -13.62 -4.69 3.28
N ASN A 266 -13.79 -3.82 2.29
CA ASN A 266 -14.47 -2.54 2.44
C ASN A 266 -15.94 -2.56 1.96
N ALA A 267 -16.38 -3.66 1.35
CA ALA A 267 -17.77 -3.84 0.93
C ALA A 267 -18.68 -3.90 2.17
N LYS A 268 -19.71 -3.06 2.18
CA LYS A 268 -20.77 -3.02 3.21
C LYS A 268 -22.01 -3.74 2.73
#